data_AF-U1PPC1-F1
#
_entry.id   AF-U1PPC1-F1
#
_cell.length_a   1.000
_cell.length_b   1.000
_cell.length_c   1.000
_cell.angle_alpha   90.00
_cell.angle_beta   90.00
_cell.angle_gamma   90.00
#
_symmetry.space_group_name_H-M   'P 1'
#
loop_
_entity.id
_entity.type
_entity.pdbx_description
1 polymer ?
#
loop_
_entity_poly.entity_id
_entity_poly.type
_entity_poly.pdbx_seq_one_letter_code
_entity_poly.pdbx_strand_id
1 'polypeptide(L)' 'MPRPMKRIPLRIETFEELSKLRGSEETWDDIVKELIKTKQLQNRRELLKRTDNDNFAPLDQV' A
#
# COMPACT_ATOMS: atom_id res chain seq x y z
N MET A 1 25.81 -0.59 1.18
CA MET A 1 25.02 -1.46 2.08
C MET A 1 23.97 -2.18 1.24
N PRO A 2 24.01 -3.51 1.04
CA PRO A 2 22.93 -4.21 0.36
C PRO A 2 21.64 -4.10 1.18
N ARG A 3 20.54 -3.65 0.57
CA ARG A 3 19.24 -3.64 1.26
C ARG A 3 18.82 -5.09 1.51
N PRO A 4 18.28 -5.43 2.70
CA PRO A 4 17.78 -6.78 2.94
C PRO A 4 16.67 -7.09 1.93
N MET A 5 16.89 -8.09 1.08
CA MET A 5 15.88 -8.58 0.14
C MET A 5 14.74 -9.22 0.93
N LYS A 6 13.56 -8.60 0.89
CA LYS A 6 12.35 -9.16 1.50
C LYS A 6 11.66 -10.05 0.48
N ARG A 7 11.35 -11.30 0.88
CA ARG A 7 10.53 -12.21 0.08
C ARG A 7 9.09 -12.11 0.53
N ILE A 8 8.17 -11.91 -0.41
CA ILE A 8 6.73 -11.84 -0.14
C ILE A 8 6.11 -13.10 -0.74
N PRO A 9 5.59 -14.04 0.08
CA PRO A 9 4.88 -15.19 -0.44
C PRO A 9 3.54 -14.74 -1.05
N LEU A 10 3.24 -15.22 -2.26
CA LEU A 10 2.03 -14.90 -2.99
C LEU A 10 1.36 -16.19 -3.48
N ARG A 11 0.05 -16.13 -3.68
CA ARG A 11 -0.67 -17.17 -4.44
C ARG A 11 -0.34 -17.02 -5.92
N ILE A 12 -0.38 -18.13 -6.66
CA ILE A 12 -0.09 -18.15 -8.11
C ILE A 12 -1.06 -17.22 -8.86
N GLU A 13 -2.36 -17.31 -8.53
CA GLU A 13 -3.40 -16.45 -9.12
C GLU A 13 -3.09 -14.96 -8.93
N THR A 14 -2.73 -14.56 -7.71
CA THR A 14 -2.37 -13.17 -7.40
C THR A 14 -1.12 -12.72 -8.16
N PHE A 15 -0.15 -13.62 -8.35
CA PHE A 15 1.04 -13.31 -9.14
C PHE A 15 0.73 -13.08 -10.62
N GLU A 16 -0.17 -13.88 -11.21
CA GLU A 16 -0.62 -13.70 -12.59
C GLU A 16 -1.39 -12.39 -12.78
N GLU A 17 -2.27 -12.04 -11.85
CA GLU A 17 -2.99 -10.75 -11.85
C GLU A 17 -2.02 -9.57 -11.79
N LEU A 18 -1.04 -9.63 -10.88
CA LEU A 18 -0.02 -8.59 -10.76
C LEU A 18 0.88 -8.50 -12.00
N SER A 19 1.11 -9.62 -12.69
CA SER A 19 1.89 -9.65 -13.94
C SER A 19 1.16 -8.96 -15.09
N LYS A 20 -0.18 -8.98 -15.12
CA LYS A 20 -0.98 -8.24 -16.11
C LYS A 20 -0.92 -6.72 -15.90
N LEU A 21 -0.65 -6.28 -14.68
CA LEU A 21 -0.51 -4.87 -14.32
C LEU A 21 0.88 -4.31 -14.63
N ARG A 22 1.87 -5.17 -14.87
CA ARG A 22 3.25 -4.79 -15.10
C ARG A 22 3.46 -4.28 -16.52
N GLY A 23 3.85 -3.00 -16.67
CA GLY A 23 4.34 -2.47 -17.96
C GLY A 23 5.68 -3.07 -18.36
N SER A 24 6.02 -2.98 -19.65
CA SER A 24 7.23 -3.57 -20.27
C SER A 24 8.55 -3.15 -19.60
N GLU A 25 8.57 -1.97 -18.97
CA GLU A 25 9.76 -1.35 -18.37
C GLU A 25 9.72 -1.29 -16.84
N GLU A 26 8.60 -1.68 -16.21
CA GLU A 26 8.45 -1.55 -14.76
C GLU A 26 9.09 -2.73 -14.02
N THR A 27 9.71 -2.45 -12.86
CA THR A 27 10.20 -3.50 -11.96
C THR A 27 9.13 -3.90 -10.95
N TRP A 28 9.26 -5.10 -10.36
CA TRP A 28 8.38 -5.53 -9.28
C TRP A 28 8.42 -4.60 -8.06
N ASP A 29 9.57 -4.00 -7.79
CA ASP A 29 9.72 -3.02 -6.71
C ASP A 29 8.88 -1.76 -6.98
N ASP A 30 8.74 -1.35 -8.24
CA ASP A 30 7.97 -0.16 -8.60
C ASP A 30 6.47 -0.41 -8.48
N ILE A 31 6.01 -1.58 -8.93
CA ILE A 31 4.62 -2.03 -8.74
C ILE A 31 4.27 -2.09 -7.25
N VAL A 32 5.13 -2.71 -6.43
CA VAL A 32 4.90 -2.83 -4.99
C VAL A 32 4.86 -1.45 -4.32
N LYS A 33 5.73 -0.50 -4.70
CA LYS A 33 5.68 0.87 -4.18
C LYS A 33 4.35 1.55 -4.51
N GLU A 34 3.87 1.44 -5.74
CA GLU A 34 2.60 2.05 -6.15
C GLU A 34 1.40 1.42 -5.46
N LEU A 35 1.39 0.09 -5.27
CA LEU A 35 0.37 -0.60 -4.49
C LEU A 35 0.33 -0.12 -3.04
N ILE A 36 1.50 0.01 -2.41
CA ILE A 36 1.62 0.52 -1.03
C ILE A 36 1.08 1.95 -0.93
N LYS A 37 1.51 2.85 -1.84
CA LYS A 37 1.03 4.24 -1.85
C LYS A 37 -0.48 4.32 -2.02
N THR A 38 -1.02 3.55 -2.97
CA THR A 38 -2.46 3.51 -3.25
C THR A 38 -3.22 3.04 -2.01
N LYS A 39 -2.76 1.97 -1.36
CA LYS A 39 -3.39 1.45 -0.15
C LYS A 39 -3.30 2.43 1.02
N GLN A 40 -2.17 3.11 1.19
CA GLN A 40 -2.01 4.16 2.21
C GLN A 40 -2.97 5.33 1.98
N LEU A 41 -3.14 5.78 0.73
CA LEU A 41 -4.07 6.85 0.39
C LEU A 41 -5.53 6.44 0.69
N GLN A 42 -5.92 5.22 0.33
CA GLN A 42 -7.23 4.66 0.65
C GLN A 42 -7.44 4.54 2.16
N ASN A 43 -6.48 3.96 2.89
CA ASN A 43 -6.54 3.85 4.34
C ASN A 43 -6.66 5.22 4.99
N ARG A 44 -5.92 6.24 4.52
CA ARG A 44 -6.05 7.61 5.02
C ARG A 44 -7.44 8.16 4.80
N ARG A 45 -8.03 7.98 3.61
CA ARG A 45 -9.40 8.41 3.32
C ARG A 45 -10.43 7.70 4.21
N GLU A 46 -10.29 6.39 4.39
CA GLU A 46 -11.17 5.61 5.27
C GLU A 46 -11.05 6.02 6.74
N LEU A 47 -9.82 6.23 7.21
CA LEU A 47 -9.56 6.72 8.55
C LEU A 47 -10.22 8.07 8.76
N LEU A 48 -9.99 9.05 7.87
CA LEU A 48 -10.64 10.36 7.96
C LEU A 48 -12.17 10.25 8.01
N LYS A 49 -12.78 9.42 7.16
CA LYS A 49 -14.24 9.18 7.19
C LYS A 49 -14.72 8.54 8.49
N ARG A 50 -13.95 7.62 9.08
CA ARG A 50 -14.31 6.97 10.35
C ARG A 50 -14.13 7.89 11.55
N THR A 51 -13.12 8.77 11.49
CA THR A 51 -12.79 9.71 12.55
C THR A 51 -13.55 11.03 12.46
N ASP A 52 -14.39 11.21 11.43
CA ASP A 52 -15.30 12.36 11.25
C ASP A 52 -16.52 12.31 12.20
N ASN A 53 -16.41 11.55 13.30
CA ASN A 53 -17.47 11.33 14.28
C ASN A 53 -16.97 11.86 15.64
N ASP A 54 -17.85 12.41 16.48
CA ASP A 54 -17.55 13.19 17.71
C ASP A 54 -16.72 12.45 18.80
N ASN A 55 -16.30 11.21 18.55
CA ASN A 55 -15.56 10.35 19.49
C ASN A 55 -14.03 10.40 19.34
N PHE A 56 -13.48 11.18 18.41
CA PHE A 56 -12.04 11.24 18.17
C PHE A 56 -11.47 12.63 18.47
N ALA A 57 -10.53 12.71 19.43
CA ALA A 57 -9.81 13.94 19.75
C ALA A 57 -8.49 14.03 18.96
N PRO A 58 -8.07 15.22 18.49
CA PRO A 58 -6.80 15.41 17.82
C PRO A 58 -5.61 15.29 18.80
N LEU A 59 -4.52 14.65 18.35
CA LEU A 59 -3.32 14.40 19.16
C LEU A 59 -2.48 15.67 19.41
N ASP A 60 -2.70 16.75 18.66
CA ASP A 60 -1.97 18.03 18.80
C ASP A 60 -2.45 18.88 20.00
N GLN A 61 -3.31 18.36 20.86
CA GLN A 61 -3.82 19.04 22.06
C GLN A 61 -3.18 18.57 23.38
N VAL A 62 -2.04 17.86 23.33
CA VAL A 62 -1.28 17.39 24.52
C VAL A 62 0.11 18.02 24.57
#